data_AF-A0A919WWU0-F1
#
_entry.id   AF-A0A919WWU0-F1
#
_cell.length_a   1.000
_cell.length_b   1.000
_cell.length_c   1.000
_cell.angle_alpha   90.00
_cell.angle_beta   90.00
_cell.angle_gamma   90.00
#
_symmetry.space_group_name_H-M   'P 1'
#
loop_
_entity.id
_entity.type
_entity.pdbx_description
1 polymer ?
#
loop_
_entity_poly.entity_id
_entity_poly.type
_entity_poly.pdbx_seq_one_letter_code
_entity_poly.pdbx_strand_id
1 'polypeptide(L)' 'MMDTIMMDYSDEPRRDILCIDAKSLFASVEAVERKQNPLEARIAVVSKPDNNGGLVLASSPLVKKRIWREDWNKDLRNT' A
#
# COMPACT_ATOMS: atom_id res chain seq x y z
N MET A 1 28.58 -4.33 -38.17
CA MET A 1 27.16 -4.42 -38.59
C MET A 1 26.44 -5.08 -37.43
N MET A 2 25.66 -4.31 -36.65
CA MET A 2 24.89 -4.80 -35.53
C MET A 2 23.45 -4.93 -36.01
N ASP A 3 22.95 -6.16 -36.08
CA ASP A 3 21.55 -6.40 -36.40
C ASP A 3 20.71 -5.97 -35.20
N THR A 4 19.93 -4.91 -35.39
CA THR A 4 18.97 -4.45 -34.39
C THR A 4 17.77 -5.39 -34.45
N ILE A 5 17.55 -6.17 -33.39
CA ILE A 5 16.35 -7.00 -33.27
C ILE A 5 15.15 -6.05 -33.12
N MET A 6 14.41 -5.83 -34.20
CA MET A 6 13.11 -5.16 -34.13
C MET A 6 12.05 -6.18 -33.72
N MET A 7 11.48 -5.99 -32.53
CA MET A 7 10.34 -6.79 -32.07
C MET A 7 9.08 -6.38 -32.82
N ASP A 8 8.46 -7.35 -33.50
CA ASP A 8 7.17 -7.20 -34.16
C ASP A 8 6.04 -7.46 -33.16
N TYR A 9 5.17 -6.46 -33.00
CA TYR A 9 4.02 -6.49 -32.09
C TYR A 9 2.68 -6.49 -32.86
N SER A 10 2.70 -6.83 -34.16
CA SER A 10 1.50 -6.82 -35.01
C SER A 10 0.40 -7.77 -34.52
N ASP A 11 0.80 -8.88 -33.89
CA ASP A 11 -0.12 -9.89 -33.36
C ASP A 11 -0.51 -9.67 -31.90
N GLU A 12 0.06 -8.65 -31.23
CA GLU A 12 -0.20 -8.42 -29.82
C GLU A 12 -1.64 -7.87 -29.61
N PRO A 13 -2.45 -8.45 -28.72
CA PRO A 13 -3.84 -8.04 -28.54
C PRO A 13 -3.96 -6.58 -28.07
N ARG A 14 -4.64 -5.75 -28.86
CA ARG A 14 -4.99 -4.37 -28.46
C ARG A 14 -6.26 -4.40 -27.61
N ARG A 15 -6.18 -4.01 -26.34
CA ARG A 15 -7.28 -4.04 -25.38
C ARG A 15 -7.28 -2.82 -24.48
N ASP A 16 -8.46 -2.32 -24.16
CA ASP A 16 -8.64 -1.36 -23.07
C ASP A 16 -8.62 -2.11 -21.74
N ILE A 17 -7.64 -1.81 -20.89
CA ILE A 17 -7.44 -2.48 -19.61
C ILE A 17 -7.65 -1.48 -18.48
N LEU A 18 -8.66 -1.72 -17.64
CA LEU A 18 -8.88 -0.99 -16.39
C LEU A 18 -8.30 -1.79 -15.22
N CYS A 19 -7.35 -1.20 -14.50
CA CYS A 19 -6.81 -1.77 -13.26
C CYS A 19 -7.45 -1.07 -12.05
N ILE A 20 -8.07 -1.85 -11.16
CA ILE A 20 -8.68 -1.37 -9.92
C ILE A 20 -7.91 -1.95 -8.75
N ASP A 21 -7.46 -1.09 -7.84
CA ASP A 21 -6.77 -1.47 -6.60
C ASP A 21 -7.51 -0.94 -5.37
N ALA A 22 -7.63 -1.78 -4.34
CA ALA A 22 -8.22 -1.43 -3.07
C ALA A 22 -7.18 -0.77 -2.16
N LYS A 23 -7.26 0.57 -2.06
CA LYS A 23 -6.32 1.34 -1.25
C LYS A 23 -6.35 0.91 0.23
N SER A 24 -5.20 0.53 0.75
CA SER A 24 -5.04 0.18 2.18
C SER A 24 -5.93 -0.99 2.62
N LEU A 25 -5.98 -2.06 1.82
CA LEU A 25 -6.87 -3.22 2.00
C LEU A 25 -6.94 -3.76 3.44
N PHE A 26 -5.83 -4.23 4.02
CA PHE A 26 -5.87 -4.83 5.37
C PHE A 26 -6.33 -3.86 6.45
N ALA A 27 -5.92 -2.59 6.36
CA ALA A 27 -6.37 -1.57 7.32
C ALA A 27 -7.87 -1.27 7.18
N SER A 28 -8.42 -1.38 5.97
CA SER A 28 -9.85 -1.18 5.70
C SER A 28 -10.68 -2.34 6.24
N VAL A 29 -10.22 -3.58 6.06
CA VAL A 29 -10.86 -4.78 6.62
C VAL A 29 -10.88 -4.70 8.16
N GLU A 30 -9.73 -4.39 8.77
CA GLU A 30 -9.64 -4.21 10.23
C GLU A 30 -10.54 -3.10 10.75
N ALA A 31 -10.71 -2.01 10.00
CA ALA A 31 -11.63 -0.94 10.37
C ALA A 31 -13.08 -1.44 10.42
N VAL A 32 -13.52 -2.17 9.39
CA VAL A 32 -14.88 -2.73 9.32
C VAL A 32 -15.11 -3.74 10.44
N GLU A 33 -14.16 -4.64 10.69
CA GLU A 33 -14.25 -5.65 11.76
C GLU A 33 -14.42 -4.99 13.13
N ARG A 34 -13.73 -3.86 13.35
CA ARG A 34 -13.82 -3.04 14.58
C ARG A 34 -15.00 -2.07 14.59
N LYS A 35 -15.91 -2.14 13.60
CA LYS A 35 -17.06 -1.26 13.42
C LYS A 35 -16.67 0.23 13.31
N GLN A 36 -15.55 0.52 12.67
CA GLN A 36 -15.06 1.86 12.37
C GLN A 36 -15.20 2.18 10.88
N ASN A 37 -15.40 3.46 10.55
CA ASN A 37 -15.40 3.94 9.17
C ASN A 37 -13.98 3.84 8.57
N PRO A 38 -13.74 3.08 7.48
CA PRO A 38 -12.39 2.89 6.91
C PRO A 38 -11.69 4.18 6.48
N LEU A 39 -12.43 5.24 6.16
CA LEU A 39 -11.87 6.53 5.77
C LEU A 39 -11.46 7.41 6.98
N GLU A 40 -12.00 7.10 8.16
CA GLU A 40 -11.80 7.87 9.39
C GLU A 40 -11.07 7.08 10.48
N ALA A 41 -10.91 5.77 10.29
CA ALA A 41 -10.19 4.89 11.18
C ALA A 41 -8.69 5.26 11.20
N ARG A 42 -8.08 5.16 12.38
CA ARG A 42 -6.64 5.31 12.59
C ARG A 42 -6.02 3.95 12.89
N ILE A 43 -5.88 3.14 11.85
CA ILE A 43 -5.36 1.78 11.93
C ILE A 43 -4.08 1.63 11.11
N ALA A 44 -3.10 0.92 11.67
CA ALA A 44 -1.96 0.36 10.98
C ALA A 44 -1.92 -1.16 11.25
N VAL A 45 -1.68 -1.94 10.21
CA VAL A 45 -1.52 -3.39 10.28
C VAL A 45 -0.03 -3.68 10.20
N VAL A 46 0.51 -4.36 11.21
CA VAL A 46 1.95 -4.63 11.36
C VAL A 46 2.22 -6.13 11.44
N SER A 47 3.34 -6.57 10.87
CA SER A 47 3.85 -7.93 11.07
C SER A 47 4.55 -8.04 12.43
N LYS A 48 4.52 -9.23 13.05
CA LYS A 48 5.20 -9.52 14.34
C LYS A 48 4.96 -8.42 15.39
N PRO A 49 3.71 -8.20 15.83
CA PRO A 49 3.34 -7.08 16.70
C PRO A 49 4.09 -7.10 18.05
N ASP A 50 4.57 -8.27 18.50
CA ASP A 50 5.26 -8.44 19.77
C ASP A 50 6.75 -8.06 19.73
N ASN A 51 7.31 -7.70 18.56
CA ASN A 51 8.71 -7.33 18.39
C ASN A 51 8.85 -5.86 17.94
N ASN A 52 9.75 -5.08 18.58
CA ASN A 52 10.15 -3.72 18.16
C ASN A 52 10.96 -3.73 16.84
N GLY A 53 10.29 -4.10 15.76
CA GLY A 53 10.82 -4.19 14.39
C GLY A 53 9.79 -4.70 13.39
N GLY A 54 8.51 -4.76 13.77
CA GLY A 54 7.42 -5.18 12.90
C GLY A 54 7.29 -4.29 11.67
N LEU A 55 7.08 -4.91 10.50
CA LEU A 55 6.90 -4.17 9.25
C LEU A 55 5.44 -3.74 9.11
N VAL A 56 5.20 -2.46 8.80
CA VAL A 56 3.86 -1.97 8.43
C VAL A 56 3.45 -2.59 7.10
N LEU A 57 2.43 -3.45 7.12
CA LEU A 57 1.87 -4.13 5.95
C LEU A 57 0.81 -3.26 5.26
N ALA A 58 0.01 -2.54 6.03
CA ALA A 58 -0.97 -1.59 5.52
C ALA A 58 -1.25 -0.49 6.56
N SER A 59 -1.67 0.68 6.09
CA SER A 59 -2.07 1.78 6.98
C SER A 59 -3.25 2.56 6.40
N SER A 60 -4.18 2.93 7.27
CA SER A 60 -5.37 3.73 6.93
C SER A 60 -5.00 5.10 6.35
N PRO A 61 -5.89 5.74 5.57
CA PRO A 61 -5.63 7.06 4.97
C PRO A 61 -5.24 8.13 6.00
N LEU A 62 -5.86 8.15 7.17
CA LEU A 62 -5.54 9.12 8.22
C LEU A 62 -4.18 8.88 8.87
N VAL A 63 -3.80 7.62 9.10
CA VAL A 63 -2.46 7.27 9.59
C VAL A 63 -1.41 7.75 8.58
N LYS A 64 -1.65 7.52 7.28
CA LYS A 64 -0.76 8.03 6.23
C LYS A 64 -0.66 9.56 6.26
N LYS A 65 -1.79 10.27 6.34
CA LYS A 65 -1.81 11.74 6.33
C LYS A 65 -1.03 12.36 7.50
N ARG A 66 -1.02 11.70 8.67
CA ARG A 66 -0.33 12.18 9.86
C ARG A 66 1.16 11.81 9.86
N ILE A 67 1.49 10.54 9.60
CA ILE A 67 2.87 10.05 9.66
C ILE A 67 3.70 10.50 8.46
N TRP A 68 3.11 10.67 7.27
CA TRP A 68 3.89 11.02 6.07
C TRP A 68 4.11 12.52 5.90
N ARG A 69 3.48 13.36 6.75
CA ARG A 69 3.77 14.80 6.78
C ARG A 69 4.97 15.15 7.66
N GLU A 70 5.43 14.23 8.50
CA GLU A 70 6.56 14.42 9.39
C GLU A 70 7.60 13.32 9.10
N ASP A 71 8.89 13.62 9.21
CA ASP A 71 9.98 12.72 8.79
C ASP A 71 9.81 11.29 9.33
N TRP A 72 9.50 10.33 8.43
CA TRP A 72 9.33 8.89 8.69
C TRP A 72 10.41 8.26 9.59
N ASN A 73 11.60 8.85 9.63
CA ASN A 73 12.74 8.35 10.40
C ASN A 73 12.67 8.60 11.92
N LYS A 74 11.75 9.44 12.45
CA LYS A 74 11.73 9.80 13.88
C LYS A 74 10.71 9.01 14.70
N ASP A 75 9.58 8.62 14.13
CA ASP A 75 8.45 8.11 14.92
C ASP A 75 8.44 6.59 15.13
N LEU A 76 9.10 5.81 14.28
CA LEU A 76 9.14 4.34 14.39
C LEU A 76 10.18 3.79 15.38
N ARG A 77 11.00 4.66 15.98
CA ARG A 77 12.02 4.24 16.96
C ARG A 77 11.51 4.21 18.41
N ASN A 78 10.31 4.73 18.66
CA ASN A 78 9.75 4.88 20.02
C ASN A 78 8.35 4.26 20.20
N THR A 79 7.99 3.30 19.36
CA THR A 79 6.86 2.37 19.62
C THR A 79 7.41 0.95 19.57
#